data_AF-A0A1B6DAU7-F1
#
_entry.id   AF-A0A1B6DAU7-F1
#
_cell.length_a   1.000
_cell.length_b   1.000
_cell.length_c   1.000
_cell.angle_alpha   90.00
_cell.angle_beta   90.00
_cell.angle_gamma   90.00
#
_symmetry.space_group_name_H-M   'P 1'
#
loop_
_entity.id
_entity.type
_entity.pdbx_description
1 polymer ?
#
loop_
_entity_poly.entity_id
_entity_poly.type
_entity_poly.pdbx_seq_one_letter_code
_entity_poly.pdbx_strand_id
1 'polypeptide(L)'
;MGCCYSCKEETSSQNGDSSERTHLLADPVSNNTSIQRVHSDDFVAAYPNSLPKKPDEQSALNRILQETATNVIDVAALGVHNLEQHEYVERMKHYTVKLQGVTGHSRWSQPKRTSCLLIDIPVPDKMLATSPISTDDLLQITKACDKATLALSSLKVEHREDLVVPFRIP
;
A
#
# COMPACT_ATOMS: atom_id res chain seq x y z
N MET A 1 44.22 2.17 -2.49
CA MET A 1 45.04 1.11 -3.10
C MET A 1 44.11 -0.08 -3.26
N GLY A 2 43.38 -0.30 -4.36
CA GLY A 2 43.77 -0.15 -5.76
C GLY A 2 43.80 -1.56 -6.37
N CYS A 3 43.15 -1.72 -7.53
CA CYS A 3 43.20 -2.85 -8.48
C CYS A 3 42.30 -4.06 -8.17
N CYS A 4 41.28 -4.45 -8.95
CA CYS A 4 41.08 -4.64 -10.41
C CYS A 4 41.57 -5.99 -10.97
N TYR A 5 40.80 -6.49 -11.96
CA TYR A 5 41.01 -7.57 -12.96
C TYR A 5 40.47 -8.99 -12.64
N SER A 6 39.87 -9.77 -13.55
CA SER A 6 39.27 -9.58 -14.89
C SER A 6 38.70 -10.93 -15.39
N CYS A 7 37.89 -10.81 -16.45
CA CYS A 7 37.08 -11.73 -17.24
C CYS A 7 37.65 -13.11 -17.63
N LYS A 8 36.75 -14.07 -17.86
CA LYS A 8 36.56 -14.93 -19.08
C LYS A 8 35.33 -15.83 -18.87
N GLU A 9 34.60 -16.40 -19.82
CA GLU A 9 34.23 -16.19 -21.23
C GLU A 9 33.25 -17.37 -21.51
N GLU A 10 32.22 -17.17 -22.33
CA GLU A 10 31.05 -18.05 -22.43
C GLU A 10 31.27 -19.40 -23.13
N THR A 11 30.49 -20.42 -22.78
CA THR A 11 30.11 -21.50 -23.70
C THR A 11 28.63 -21.89 -23.50
N SER A 12 27.95 -21.92 -24.64
CA SER A 12 26.52 -21.96 -24.88
C SER A 12 25.83 -23.31 -24.61
N SER A 13 24.60 -23.25 -24.09
CA SER A 13 23.54 -24.20 -24.44
C SER A 13 22.19 -23.48 -24.45
N GLN A 14 21.73 -23.23 -25.67
CA GLN A 14 20.51 -22.56 -26.07
C GLN A 14 19.31 -23.51 -25.85
N ASN A 15 18.50 -23.27 -24.82
CA ASN A 15 17.20 -23.92 -24.65
C ASN A 15 16.20 -22.92 -24.04
N GLY A 16 15.40 -22.27 -24.89
CA GLY A 16 14.05 -21.82 -24.56
C GLY A 16 13.85 -20.79 -23.43
N ASP A 17 14.88 -20.05 -23.02
CA ASP A 17 14.73 -19.08 -21.94
C ASP A 17 13.88 -17.87 -22.37
N SER A 18 12.90 -17.54 -21.52
CA SER A 18 12.08 -16.34 -21.61
C SER A 18 12.97 -15.10 -21.68
N SER A 19 13.10 -14.53 -22.88
CA SER A 19 13.83 -13.30 -23.11
C SER A 19 13.13 -12.11 -22.42
N GLU A 20 13.89 -11.07 -22.11
CA GLU A 20 13.46 -9.73 -21.66
C GLU A 20 12.38 -9.05 -22.54
N ARG A 21 12.05 -9.65 -23.69
CA ARG A 21 10.93 -9.26 -24.56
C ARG A 21 9.60 -9.97 -24.24
N THR A 22 9.57 -10.87 -23.27
CA THR A 22 8.36 -11.63 -22.91
C THR A 22 7.55 -10.83 -21.88
N HIS A 23 6.42 -10.25 -22.31
CA HIS A 23 5.55 -9.48 -21.43
C HIS A 23 4.93 -10.35 -20.34
N LEU A 24 5.08 -9.93 -19.08
CA LEU A 24 4.66 -10.70 -17.89
C LEU A 24 3.22 -10.42 -17.43
N LEU A 25 2.52 -9.48 -18.06
CA LEU A 25 1.15 -9.10 -17.68
C LEU A 25 0.29 -8.92 -18.93
N ALA A 26 -0.94 -9.44 -18.89
CA ALA A 26 -1.96 -9.14 -19.89
C ALA A 26 -2.42 -7.68 -19.72
N ASP A 27 -2.56 -6.99 -20.86
CA ASP A 27 -2.88 -5.56 -20.97
C ASP A 27 -4.12 -5.15 -20.14
N PRO A 28 -4.02 -4.23 -19.15
CA PRO A 28 -5.10 -3.96 -18.21
C PRO A 28 -6.13 -2.93 -18.69
N VAL A 29 -6.23 -2.64 -19.99
CA VAL A 29 -7.13 -1.59 -20.49
C VAL A 29 -8.59 -2.06 -20.55
N SER A 30 -9.19 -2.26 -19.38
CA SER A 30 -10.64 -2.17 -19.16
C SER A 30 -10.95 -2.11 -17.66
N ASN A 31 -10.90 -0.92 -17.08
CA ASN A 31 -11.98 -0.43 -16.21
C ASN A 31 -11.81 1.06 -15.90
N ASN A 32 -12.72 1.84 -16.45
CA ASN A 32 -12.88 3.28 -16.26
C ASN A 32 -13.61 3.53 -14.94
N THR A 33 -12.98 4.24 -14.00
CA THR A 33 -13.70 4.87 -12.87
C THR A 33 -13.37 6.36 -12.82
N SER A 34 -14.42 7.16 -12.92
CA SER A 34 -14.44 8.61 -12.99
C SER A 34 -13.80 9.27 -11.77
N ILE A 35 -12.60 9.82 -11.92
CA ILE A 35 -12.16 10.95 -11.11
C ILE A 35 -11.84 12.07 -12.10
N GLN A 36 -12.79 12.99 -12.22
CA GLN A 36 -12.69 14.17 -13.09
C GLN A 36 -11.66 15.13 -12.47
N ARG A 37 -10.37 14.92 -12.78
CA ARG A 37 -9.31 15.90 -12.54
C ARG A 37 -9.50 17.02 -13.55
N VAL A 38 -10.12 18.11 -13.13
CA VAL A 38 -10.29 19.32 -13.93
C VAL A 38 -8.88 19.83 -14.30
N HIS A 39 -8.53 19.74 -15.58
CA HIS A 39 -7.25 20.17 -16.13
C HIS A 39 -7.36 21.64 -16.56
N SER A 40 -6.38 22.45 -16.20
CA SER A 40 -6.31 23.89 -16.42
C SER A 40 -6.10 24.33 -17.88
N ASP A 41 -6.40 23.46 -18.85
CA ASP A 41 -6.24 23.74 -20.29
C ASP A 41 -7.55 24.15 -20.98
N ASP A 42 -8.70 24.03 -20.30
CA ASP A 42 -10.01 24.42 -20.86
C ASP A 42 -10.18 25.95 -21.05
N PHE A 43 -9.22 26.78 -20.59
CA PHE A 43 -9.33 28.24 -20.70
C PHE A 43 -8.79 28.83 -22.01
N VAL A 44 -8.16 28.03 -22.89
CA VAL A 44 -7.47 28.56 -24.09
C VAL A 44 -8.21 28.26 -25.41
N ALA A 45 -9.34 27.58 -25.39
CA ALA A 45 -10.10 27.25 -26.61
C ALA A 45 -11.13 28.34 -26.99
N ALA A 46 -10.70 29.59 -27.16
CA ALA A 46 -11.56 30.70 -27.64
C ALA A 46 -11.32 31.09 -29.12
N TYR A 47 -10.61 30.27 -29.90
CA TYR A 47 -10.37 30.54 -31.33
C TYR A 47 -10.66 29.30 -32.20
N PRO A 48 -11.78 29.27 -32.96
CA PRO A 48 -12.21 28.10 -33.72
C PRO A 48 -11.46 27.88 -35.05
N ASN A 49 -10.41 28.67 -35.36
CA ASN A 49 -9.73 28.67 -36.66
C ASN A 49 -8.22 28.34 -36.63
N SER A 50 -7.68 27.81 -35.53
CA SER A 50 -6.32 27.25 -35.56
C SER A 50 -6.38 25.75 -35.88
N LEU A 51 -5.65 25.33 -36.90
CA LEU A 51 -5.45 23.94 -37.35
C LEU A 51 -5.41 22.92 -36.19
N PRO A 52 -5.89 21.68 -36.39
CA PRO A 52 -5.74 20.62 -35.40
C PRO A 52 -4.26 20.43 -35.11
N LYS A 53 -3.80 20.92 -33.96
CA LYS A 53 -2.46 20.66 -33.47
C LYS A 53 -2.41 19.14 -33.27
N LYS A 54 -1.58 18.46 -34.06
CA LYS A 54 -1.18 17.07 -33.79
C LYS A 54 -0.96 16.96 -32.28
N PRO A 55 -1.52 15.95 -31.58
CA PRO A 55 -1.21 15.77 -30.17
C PRO A 55 0.31 15.79 -30.06
N ASP A 56 0.79 16.79 -29.32
CA ASP A 56 2.18 17.20 -29.31
C ASP A 56 3.01 16.01 -28.81
N GLU A 57 3.78 15.38 -29.71
CA GLU A 57 4.62 14.23 -29.37
C GLU A 57 5.53 14.56 -28.18
N GLN A 58 5.90 15.84 -28.04
CA GLN A 58 6.65 16.36 -26.90
C GLN A 58 5.88 16.26 -25.57
N SER A 59 4.55 16.46 -25.58
CA SER A 59 3.69 16.30 -24.42
C SER A 59 3.56 14.84 -24.00
N ALA A 60 3.45 13.92 -24.98
CA ALA A 60 3.44 12.49 -24.71
C ALA A 60 4.76 12.03 -24.05
N LEU A 61 5.90 12.51 -24.55
CA LEU A 61 7.21 12.21 -23.97
C LEU A 61 7.36 12.79 -22.55
N ASN A 62 6.87 14.02 -22.30
CA ASN A 62 6.87 14.61 -20.96
C ASN A 62 6.02 13.80 -19.97
N ARG A 63 4.86 13.30 -20.40
CA ARG A 63 4.02 12.42 -19.57
C ARG A 63 4.74 11.13 -19.21
N ILE A 64 5.37 10.48 -20.19
CA ILE A 64 6.14 9.24 -19.96
C ILE A 64 7.27 9.50 -18.97
N LEU A 65 7.99 10.61 -19.12
CA LEU A 65 9.08 10.97 -18.21
C LEU A 65 8.58 11.23 -16.80
N GLN A 66 7.47 11.96 -16.63
CA GLN A 66 6.89 12.25 -15.32
C GLN A 66 6.33 11.00 -14.64
N GLU A 67 5.68 10.12 -15.40
CA GLU A 67 5.17 8.83 -14.92
C GLU A 67 6.33 7.93 -14.50
N THR A 68 7.38 7.85 -15.30
CA THR A 68 8.60 7.10 -14.98
C THR A 68 9.27 7.66 -13.73
N ALA A 69 9.44 8.97 -13.62
CA ALA A 69 10.03 9.61 -12.45
C ALA A 69 9.22 9.38 -11.16
N THR A 70 7.91 9.18 -11.27
CA THR A 70 7.04 8.86 -10.12
C THR A 70 7.14 7.38 -9.74
N ASN A 71 7.30 6.49 -10.72
CA ASN A 71 7.29 5.04 -10.52
C ASN A 71 8.68 4.46 -10.19
N VAL A 72 9.76 5.17 -10.49
CA VAL A 72 11.12 4.77 -10.12
C VAL A 72 11.34 4.97 -8.63
N ILE A 73 11.77 3.92 -7.96
CA ILE A 73 12.05 3.94 -6.52
C ILE A 73 13.47 4.44 -6.28
N ASP A 74 13.60 5.61 -5.65
CA ASP A 74 14.87 6.08 -5.13
C ASP A 74 15.18 5.37 -3.79
N VAL A 75 16.09 4.39 -3.86
CA VAL A 75 16.53 3.60 -2.69
C VAL A 75 17.37 4.46 -1.72
N ALA A 76 18.00 5.54 -2.19
CA ALA A 76 18.81 6.42 -1.36
C ALA A 76 17.97 7.45 -0.59
N ALA A 77 16.74 7.72 -1.03
CA ALA A 77 15.81 8.67 -0.38
C ALA A 77 15.18 8.16 0.92
N LEU A 78 15.50 6.95 1.39
CA LEU A 78 14.98 6.37 2.64
C LEU A 78 15.58 6.99 3.92
N GLY A 79 16.44 8.01 3.79
CA GLY A 79 17.03 8.74 4.92
C GLY A 79 16.03 9.69 5.61
N VAL A 80 16.20 9.90 6.92
CA VAL A 80 15.27 10.65 7.80
C VAL A 80 15.35 12.19 7.61
N HIS A 81 16.00 12.69 6.55
CA HIS A 81 16.46 14.07 6.52
C HIS A 81 16.23 14.72 5.15
N ASN A 82 14.99 15.17 4.90
CA ASN A 82 14.69 16.09 3.79
C ASN A 82 13.82 17.28 4.25
N LEU A 83 13.74 17.52 5.56
CA LEU A 83 12.99 18.64 6.11
C LEU A 83 13.85 19.40 7.11
N GLU A 84 14.03 20.69 6.89
CA GLU A 84 14.76 21.54 7.82
C GLU A 84 13.93 21.79 9.09
N GLN A 85 14.60 22.02 10.23
CA GLN A 85 13.92 22.22 11.50
C GLN A 85 12.99 23.44 11.47
N HIS A 86 13.37 24.50 10.76
CA HIS A 86 12.53 25.70 10.66
C HIS A 86 11.25 25.43 9.86
N GLU A 87 11.35 24.68 8.75
CA GLU A 87 10.21 24.32 7.89
C GLU A 87 9.22 23.43 8.64
N TYR A 88 9.75 22.51 9.46
CA TYR A 88 8.94 21.69 10.34
C TYR A 88 8.12 22.54 11.32
N VAL A 89 8.77 23.48 12.02
CA VAL A 89 8.11 24.34 13.02
C VAL A 89 7.07 25.24 12.37
N GLU A 90 7.35 25.80 11.20
CA GLU A 90 6.41 26.63 10.46
C GLU A 90 5.19 25.82 10.00
N ARG A 91 5.41 24.63 9.43
CA ARG A 91 4.35 23.71 9.01
C ARG A 91 3.48 23.26 10.18
N MET A 92 4.08 22.99 11.33
CA MET A 92 3.38 22.67 12.58
C MET A 92 2.46 23.82 13.01
N LYS A 93 2.95 25.06 13.02
CA LYS A 93 2.16 26.25 13.37
C LYS A 93 1.01 26.44 12.39
N HIS A 94 1.27 26.33 11.09
CA HIS A 94 0.26 26.46 10.04
C HIS A 94 -0.89 25.46 10.19
N TYR A 95 -0.56 24.18 10.41
CA TYR A 95 -1.57 23.16 10.61
C TYR A 95 -2.34 23.32 11.92
N THR A 96 -1.67 23.79 12.98
CA THR A 96 -2.34 24.09 14.26
C THR A 96 -3.39 25.19 14.09
N VAL A 97 -3.06 26.28 13.38
CA VAL A 97 -3.99 27.38 13.11
C VAL A 97 -5.16 26.92 12.23
N LYS A 98 -4.87 26.17 11.16
CA LYS A 98 -5.92 25.59 10.29
C LYS A 98 -6.86 24.68 11.07
N LEU A 99 -6.31 23.83 11.95
CA LEU A 99 -7.10 22.93 12.78
C LEU A 99 -8.01 23.70 13.73
N GLN A 100 -7.49 24.72 14.42
CA GLN A 100 -8.28 25.58 15.32
C GLN A 100 -9.41 26.30 14.57
N GLY A 101 -9.15 26.79 13.35
CA GLY A 101 -10.16 27.41 12.50
C GLY A 101 -11.31 26.47 12.14
N VAL A 102 -11.01 25.19 11.90
CA VAL A 102 -12.01 24.15 11.62
C VAL A 102 -12.74 23.70 12.88
N THR A 103 -12.04 23.48 14.00
CA THR A 103 -12.67 23.02 15.26
C THR A 103 -13.49 24.09 15.96
N GLY A 104 -13.19 25.38 15.74
CA GLY A 104 -13.93 26.50 16.34
C GLY A 104 -15.24 26.84 15.63
N HIS A 105 -15.34 26.58 14.33
CA HIS A 105 -16.53 26.90 13.50
C HIS A 105 -17.36 25.67 13.12
N SER A 106 -16.87 24.47 13.42
CA SER A 106 -17.61 23.25 13.13
C SER A 106 -18.61 22.94 14.24
N ARG A 107 -19.86 22.64 13.86
CA ARG A 107 -20.84 21.94 14.72
C ARG A 107 -20.33 20.57 15.19
N TRP A 108 -19.22 20.11 14.63
CA TRP A 108 -18.43 18.97 15.07
C TRP A 108 -17.54 19.36 16.26
N SER A 109 -18.17 19.84 17.33
CA SER A 109 -17.58 19.71 18.66
C SER A 109 -17.28 18.22 18.83
N GLN A 110 -15.99 17.86 18.93
CA GLN A 110 -15.60 16.53 19.37
C GLN A 110 -16.39 16.29 20.65
N PRO A 111 -17.34 15.35 20.66
CA PRO A 111 -18.14 15.18 21.85
C PRO A 111 -17.15 14.84 22.95
N LYS A 112 -17.11 15.68 23.99
CA LYS A 112 -16.41 15.36 25.24
C LYS A 112 -17.14 14.19 25.88
N ARG A 113 -17.12 13.03 25.22
CA ARG A 113 -17.54 11.78 25.79
C ARG A 113 -16.41 11.44 26.73
N THR A 114 -16.63 11.71 28.01
CA THR A 114 -16.01 10.91 29.04
C THR A 114 -16.26 9.46 28.61
N SER A 115 -15.22 8.75 28.22
CA SER A 115 -15.29 7.35 27.85
C SER A 115 -15.71 6.57 29.08
N CYS A 116 -17.01 6.46 29.27
CA CYS A 116 -17.64 5.64 30.27
C CYS A 116 -17.87 4.28 29.60
N LEU A 117 -17.42 3.22 30.25
CA LEU A 117 -17.72 1.87 29.79
C LEU A 117 -19.20 1.59 30.07
N LEU A 118 -19.86 0.84 29.18
CA LEU A 118 -21.26 0.40 29.32
C LEU A 118 -22.32 1.53 29.27
N ILE A 119 -22.06 2.65 28.58
CA ILE A 119 -23.07 3.71 28.32
C ILE A 119 -24.35 3.13 27.68
N ASP A 120 -24.19 2.08 26.88
CA ASP A 120 -25.28 1.50 26.09
C ASP A 120 -26.04 0.38 26.82
N ILE A 121 -25.71 0.06 28.07
CA ILE A 121 -26.40 -0.97 28.86
C ILE A 121 -27.37 -0.31 29.83
N PRO A 122 -28.67 -0.20 29.49
CA PRO A 122 -29.67 0.26 30.44
C PRO A 122 -29.83 -0.80 31.55
N VAL A 123 -29.61 -0.39 32.80
CA VAL A 123 -29.79 -1.22 34.01
C VAL A 123 -28.84 -2.45 34.04
N PRO A 124 -27.55 -2.25 34.34
CA PRO A 124 -26.53 -3.31 34.32
C PRO A 124 -26.84 -4.46 35.30
N ASP A 125 -27.41 -4.16 36.48
CA ASP A 125 -27.71 -5.17 37.50
C ASP A 125 -28.68 -6.24 36.98
N LYS A 126 -29.69 -5.83 36.20
CA LYS A 126 -30.66 -6.75 35.62
C LYS A 126 -30.04 -7.65 34.55
N MET A 127 -29.12 -7.10 33.76
CA MET A 127 -28.42 -7.86 32.72
C MET A 127 -27.45 -8.88 33.33
N LEU A 128 -26.72 -8.50 34.38
CA LEU A 128 -25.82 -9.41 35.10
C LEU A 128 -26.56 -10.51 35.86
N ALA A 129 -27.82 -10.28 36.23
CA ALA A 129 -28.66 -11.28 36.90
C ALA A 129 -29.31 -12.30 35.93
N THR A 130 -29.09 -12.17 34.61
CA THR A 130 -29.62 -13.14 33.63
C THR A 130 -28.90 -14.48 33.72
N SER A 131 -29.53 -15.55 33.21
CA SER A 131 -28.92 -16.88 33.20
C SER A 131 -27.61 -16.85 32.41
N PRO A 132 -26.51 -17.42 32.96
CA PRO A 132 -25.24 -17.48 32.26
C PRO A 132 -25.34 -18.36 31.00
N ILE A 133 -24.32 -18.28 30.14
CA ILE A 133 -24.18 -19.14 28.97
C ILE A 133 -24.28 -20.63 29.36
N SER A 134 -24.94 -21.42 28.51
CA SER A 134 -25.10 -22.86 28.72
C SER A 134 -23.74 -23.57 28.71
N THR A 135 -23.61 -24.63 29.50
CA THR A 135 -22.41 -25.48 29.50
C THR A 135 -22.22 -26.21 28.18
N ASP A 136 -23.31 -26.55 27.49
CA ASP A 136 -23.25 -27.21 26.17
C ASP A 136 -22.66 -26.26 25.10
N ASP A 137 -23.08 -24.99 25.12
CA ASP A 137 -22.54 -23.96 24.22
C ASP A 137 -21.03 -23.75 24.48
N LEU A 138 -20.61 -23.69 25.73
CA LEU A 138 -19.19 -23.60 26.09
C LEU A 138 -18.40 -24.79 25.54
N LEU A 139 -18.90 -26.02 25.73
CA LEU A 139 -18.26 -27.22 25.20
C LEU A 139 -18.20 -27.22 23.67
N GLN A 140 -19.25 -26.74 23.01
CA GLN A 140 -19.28 -26.61 21.56
C GLN A 140 -18.24 -25.60 21.06
N ILE A 141 -18.14 -24.44 21.71
CA ILE A 141 -17.14 -23.41 21.40
C ILE A 141 -15.74 -23.98 21.57
N THR A 142 -15.44 -24.63 22.71
CA THR A 142 -14.13 -25.23 22.96
C THR A 142 -13.77 -26.27 21.89
N LYS A 143 -14.69 -27.19 21.57
CA LYS A 143 -14.48 -28.20 20.51
C LYS A 143 -14.22 -27.57 19.14
N ALA A 144 -14.90 -26.47 18.82
CA ALA A 144 -14.68 -25.76 17.56
C ALA A 144 -13.28 -25.11 17.52
N CYS A 145 -12.85 -24.48 18.62
CA CYS A 145 -11.51 -23.93 18.77
C CYS A 145 -10.41 -25.02 18.67
N ASP A 146 -10.62 -26.17 19.29
CA ASP A 146 -9.68 -27.29 19.23
C ASP A 146 -9.53 -27.81 17.80
N LYS A 147 -10.64 -27.97 17.07
CA LYS A 147 -10.62 -28.36 15.65
C LYS A 147 -9.90 -27.34 14.78
N ALA A 148 -10.12 -26.05 15.01
CA ALA A 148 -9.43 -24.99 14.27
C ALA A 148 -7.92 -25.01 14.56
N THR A 149 -7.53 -25.22 15.82
CA THR A 149 -6.13 -25.33 16.23
C THR A 149 -5.45 -26.53 15.59
N LEU A 150 -6.13 -27.68 15.57
CA LEU A 150 -5.64 -28.89 14.88
C LEU A 150 -5.49 -28.64 13.37
N ALA A 151 -6.44 -27.98 12.73
CA ALA A 151 -6.33 -27.63 11.32
C ALA A 151 -5.14 -26.70 11.04
N LEU A 152 -4.91 -25.69 11.90
CA LEU A 152 -3.73 -24.81 11.78
C LEU A 152 -2.42 -25.57 11.94
N SER A 153 -2.37 -26.58 12.82
CA SER A 153 -1.17 -27.41 12.98
C SER A 153 -0.82 -28.25 11.73
N SER A 154 -1.82 -28.50 10.87
CA SER A 154 -1.61 -29.19 9.59
C SER A 154 -0.99 -28.29 8.52
N LEU A 155 -1.04 -26.96 8.69
CA LEU A 155 -0.44 -26.00 7.77
C LEU A 155 1.06 -25.94 8.00
N LYS A 156 1.79 -26.83 7.32
CA LYS A 156 3.25 -26.90 7.33
C LYS A 156 3.77 -27.25 5.95
N VAL A 157 5.00 -26.84 5.65
CA VAL A 157 5.70 -27.25 4.43
C VAL A 157 6.09 -28.72 4.57
N GLU A 158 5.64 -29.56 3.64
CA GLU A 158 6.08 -30.94 3.55
C GLU A 158 7.48 -31.00 2.92
N HIS A 159 8.45 -31.56 3.66
CA HIS A 159 9.79 -31.80 3.13
C HIS A 159 9.73 -32.88 2.05
N ARG A 160 10.31 -32.60 0.87
CA ARG A 160 10.36 -33.53 -0.27
C ARG A 160 11.80 -33.88 -0.66
N GLU A 161 12.61 -32.86 -0.91
CA GLU A 161 14.00 -32.98 -1.33
C GLU A 161 14.88 -32.04 -0.52
N ASP A 162 16.15 -32.39 -0.38
CA ASP A 162 17.12 -31.59 0.35
C ASP A 162 17.37 -30.27 -0.41
N LEU A 163 16.98 -29.14 0.19
CA LEU A 163 17.26 -27.81 -0.37
C LEU A 163 18.76 -27.47 -0.37
N VAL A 164 19.55 -28.16 0.46
CA VAL A 164 20.98 -27.93 0.61
C VAL A 164 21.70 -29.27 0.59
N VAL A 165 22.50 -29.51 -0.44
CA VAL A 165 23.32 -30.71 -0.57
C VAL A 165 24.80 -30.34 -0.41
N PRO A 166 25.56 -30.99 0.49
CA PRO A 166 26.98 -30.73 0.62
C PRO A 166 27.75 -31.36 -0.54
N PHE A 167 28.51 -30.55 -1.26
CA PHE A 167 29.48 -31.06 -2.23
C PHE A 167 30.68 -31.64 -1.48
N ARG A 168 30.76 -32.96 -1.40
CA ARG A 168 31.98 -33.69 -1.03
C ARG A 168 32.43 -34.52 -2.22
N ILE A 169 33.71 -34.41 -2.53
CA ILE A 169 34.40 -35.26 -3.51
C ILE A 169 34.88 -36.50 -2.74
N PRO A 170 34.74 -37.73 -3.29
CA PRO A 170 35.23 -38.96 -2.65
C PRO A 170 36.75 -38.96 -2.42
#